data_AF-A0A9W7E4W3-F1
#
_entry.id   AF-A0A9W7E4W3-F1
#
_cell.length_a   1.000
_cell.length_b   1.000
_cell.length_c   1.000
_cell.angle_alpha   90.00
_cell.angle_beta   90.00
_cell.angle_gamma   90.00
#
_symmetry.space_group_name_H-M   'P 1'
#
loop_
_entity.id
_entity.type
_entity.pdbx_description
1 polymer ?
#
loop_
_entity_poly.entity_id
_entity_poly.type
_entity_poly.pdbx_seq_one_letter_code
_entity_poly.pdbx_strand_id
1 'polypeptide(L)'
;MGWGWGGDKGGLAMEWVLRDCLEGGWEECRIRRDWTGGEVGRRCQAFGLLLLIMIPFHLYALVTLFLFTKTEGFRRDKGEPMGRMEWTGRAKWKIRGYLETEEMFERRISRAVKVGTAYRDSTSSSSLLWCLKSVIRFTSSTLLAVLVLFTLINESILLHVQAGGQNLLWYFGILGICYAASKDTGREKEIGAALESKVGGGEVGEIMGPFHEMPEERVAEERMREVSTF
;
A
#
# COMPACT_ATOMS: atom_id res chain seq x y z
N MET A 1 -6.88 3.74 28.20
CA MET A 1 -6.58 2.64 27.24
C MET A 1 -7.41 2.86 25.98
N GLY A 2 -6.92 3.68 25.05
CA GLY A 2 -7.55 3.86 23.73
C GLY A 2 -6.93 2.86 22.76
N TRP A 3 -7.73 1.92 22.27
CA TRP A 3 -7.29 0.90 21.32
C TRP A 3 -7.33 1.50 19.91
N GLY A 4 -6.18 2.01 19.45
CA GLY A 4 -6.02 2.50 18.08
C GLY A 4 -5.92 1.34 17.10
N TRP A 5 -7.04 0.98 16.44
CA TRP A 5 -7.06 0.04 15.33
C TRP A 5 -6.56 0.71 14.05
N GLY A 6 -5.24 0.92 13.96
CA GLY A 6 -4.61 1.69 12.88
C GLY A 6 -3.62 0.89 12.00
N GLY A 7 -4.13 0.25 10.94
CA GLY A 7 -3.42 -0.02 9.68
C GLY A 7 -2.46 -1.21 9.62
N ASP A 8 -1.60 -1.45 10.62
CA ASP A 8 -0.56 -2.49 10.50
C ASP A 8 -0.77 -3.66 11.46
N LYS A 9 -1.57 -4.63 11.02
CA LYS A 9 -2.00 -5.78 11.85
C LYS A 9 -0.85 -6.75 12.18
N GLY A 10 0.20 -6.78 11.37
CA GLY A 10 1.33 -7.71 11.57
C GLY A 10 2.31 -7.23 12.64
N GLY A 11 2.60 -5.93 12.69
CA GLY A 11 3.52 -5.34 13.67
C GLY A 11 2.91 -5.21 15.07
N LEU A 12 1.60 -5.02 15.16
CA LEU A 12 0.91 -4.82 16.44
C LEU A 12 1.15 -5.99 17.41
N ALA A 13 1.00 -7.24 16.98
CA ALA A 13 1.17 -8.38 17.88
C ALA A 13 2.55 -8.39 18.55
N MET A 14 3.61 -8.06 17.82
CA MET A 14 4.95 -7.96 18.37
C MET A 14 5.09 -6.78 19.36
N GLU A 15 4.49 -5.63 19.05
CA GLU A 15 4.49 -4.47 19.95
C GLU A 15 3.77 -4.77 21.26
N TRP A 16 2.65 -5.49 21.21
CA TRP A 16 1.93 -5.95 22.40
C TRP A 16 2.78 -6.90 23.25
N VAL A 17 3.43 -7.90 22.64
CA VAL A 17 4.33 -8.81 23.36
C VAL A 17 5.49 -8.07 24.01
N LEU A 18 6.12 -7.15 23.27
CA LEU A 18 7.22 -6.35 23.80
C LEU A 18 6.75 -5.48 24.97
N ARG A 19 5.58 -4.84 24.83
CA ARG A 19 4.98 -4.05 25.90
C ARG A 19 4.74 -4.90 27.14
N ASP A 20 4.12 -6.06 27.01
CA ASP A 20 3.80 -6.95 28.13
C ASP A 20 5.06 -7.54 28.78
N CYS A 21 6.07 -7.91 27.99
CA CYS A 21 7.38 -8.33 28.50
C CYS A 21 8.03 -7.24 29.37
N LEU A 22 7.89 -5.98 28.95
CA LEU A 22 8.52 -4.81 29.59
C LEU A 22 7.67 -4.25 30.74
N GLU A 23 6.35 -4.42 30.71
CA GLU A 23 5.40 -3.81 31.65
C GLU A 23 5.73 -4.16 33.10
N GLY A 24 6.09 -5.41 33.38
CA GLY A 24 6.43 -5.80 34.74
C GLY A 24 7.82 -5.36 35.21
N GLY A 25 8.51 -4.46 34.49
CA GLY A 25 9.69 -3.72 34.95
C GLY A 25 9.37 -2.31 35.47
N TRP A 26 8.11 -1.89 35.36
CA TRP A 26 7.63 -0.57 35.80
C TRP A 26 6.86 -0.68 37.11
N GLU A 27 7.19 0.18 38.07
CA GLU A 27 6.41 0.40 39.28
C GLU A 27 6.09 1.89 39.39
N GLU A 28 4.80 2.24 39.43
CA GLU A 28 4.35 3.61 39.69
C GLU A 28 5.09 4.66 38.83
N CYS A 29 5.20 4.36 37.52
CA CYS A 29 5.90 5.17 36.50
C CYS A 29 7.42 5.32 36.68
N ARG A 30 8.05 4.44 37.47
CA ARG A 30 9.51 4.35 37.64
C ARG A 30 10.01 2.97 37.22
N ILE A 31 11.22 2.91 36.66
CA ILE A 31 11.91 1.64 36.39
C ILE A 31 12.38 1.03 37.71
N ARG A 32 12.06 -0.25 37.92
CA ARG A 32 12.48 -0.99 39.11
C ARG A 32 14.00 -1.17 39.15
N ARG A 33 14.63 -0.99 40.33
CA ARG A 33 16.11 -1.01 40.46
C ARG A 33 16.72 -2.41 40.41
N ASP A 34 15.94 -3.43 40.77
CA ASP A 34 16.28 -4.86 40.75
C ASP A 34 15.92 -5.54 39.42
N TRP A 35 15.54 -4.77 38.40
CA TRP A 35 15.14 -5.32 37.11
C TRP A 35 16.34 -5.92 36.36
N THR A 36 16.36 -7.25 36.25
CA THR A 36 17.42 -7.99 35.57
C THR A 36 16.98 -8.54 34.22
N GLY A 37 17.90 -8.61 33.25
CA GLY A 37 17.60 -9.11 31.90
C GLY A 37 17.14 -10.58 31.84
N GLY A 38 17.52 -11.39 32.83
CA GLY A 38 17.12 -12.80 32.91
C GLY A 38 15.62 -12.99 33.14
N GLU A 39 14.98 -12.11 33.92
CA GLU A 39 13.54 -12.15 34.16
C GLU A 39 12.75 -11.79 32.89
N VAL A 40 13.20 -10.77 32.16
CA VAL A 40 12.60 -10.36 30.88
C VAL A 40 12.68 -11.49 29.86
N GLY A 41 13.84 -12.15 29.77
CA GLY A 41 14.01 -13.29 28.87
C GLY A 41 13.03 -14.43 29.14
N ARG A 42 12.82 -14.80 30.42
CA ARG A 42 11.85 -15.83 30.81
C ARG A 42 10.41 -15.44 30.47
N ARG A 43 10.03 -14.18 30.70
CA ARG A 43 8.69 -13.68 30.35
C ARG A 43 8.46 -13.70 28.84
N CYS A 44 9.43 -13.25 28.06
CA CYS A 44 9.30 -13.31 26.60
C CYS A 44 9.29 -14.74 26.04
N GLN A 45 10.01 -15.68 26.64
CA GLN A 45 9.89 -17.09 26.29
C GLN A 45 8.49 -17.65 26.59
N ALA A 46 7.91 -17.29 27.75
CA ALA A 46 6.56 -17.72 28.12
C ALA A 46 5.49 -17.14 27.16
N PHE A 47 5.55 -15.85 26.85
CA PHE A 47 4.65 -15.22 25.88
C PHE A 47 4.85 -15.77 24.46
N GLY A 48 6.09 -16.04 24.05
CA GLY A 48 6.39 -16.67 22.77
C GLY A 48 5.77 -18.07 22.64
N LEU A 49 5.83 -18.89 23.70
CA LEU A 49 5.21 -20.21 23.72
C LEU A 49 3.67 -20.12 23.70
N LEU A 50 3.11 -19.20 24.48
CA LEU A 50 1.67 -18.92 24.49
C LEU A 50 1.18 -18.52 23.09
N LEU A 51 1.89 -17.61 22.44
CA LEU A 51 1.57 -17.20 21.08
C LEU A 51 1.67 -18.37 20.12
N LEU A 52 2.68 -19.23 20.21
CA LEU A 52 2.84 -20.39 19.33
C LEU A 52 1.63 -21.33 19.37
N ILE A 53 1.09 -21.58 20.56
CA ILE A 53 -0.14 -22.37 20.74
C ILE A 53 -1.35 -21.65 20.13
N MET A 54 -1.37 -20.32 20.21
CA MET A 54 -2.48 -19.48 19.76
C MET A 54 -2.41 -19.07 18.28
N ILE A 55 -1.26 -19.26 17.58
CA ILE A 55 -1.07 -18.94 16.16
C ILE A 55 -2.20 -19.46 15.26
N PRO A 56 -2.61 -20.75 15.31
CA PRO A 56 -3.63 -21.26 14.38
C PRO A 56 -4.97 -20.52 14.53
N PHE A 57 -5.35 -20.17 15.76
CA PHE A 57 -6.57 -19.41 16.03
C PHE A 57 -6.46 -17.95 15.55
N HIS A 58 -5.31 -17.30 15.79
CA HIS A 58 -5.07 -15.93 15.36
C HIS A 58 -5.03 -15.81 13.84
N LEU A 59 -4.37 -16.75 13.15
CA LEU A 59 -4.32 -16.77 11.69
C LEU A 59 -5.71 -16.95 11.09
N TYR A 60 -6.51 -17.87 11.64
CA TYR A 60 -7.89 -18.07 11.21
C TYR A 60 -8.73 -16.78 11.35
N ALA A 61 -8.64 -16.11 12.49
CA ALA A 61 -9.33 -14.84 12.72
C ALA A 61 -8.85 -13.74 11.75
N LEU A 62 -7.53 -13.60 11.54
CA LEU A 62 -6.95 -12.62 10.63
C LEU A 62 -7.38 -12.84 9.18
N VAL A 63 -7.35 -14.08 8.70
CA VAL A 63 -7.79 -14.43 7.33
C VAL A 63 -9.27 -14.10 7.16
N THR A 64 -10.10 -14.49 8.13
CA THR A 64 -11.54 -14.26 8.07
C THR A 64 -11.87 -12.76 8.08
N LEU A 65 -11.23 -11.99 8.98
CA LEU A 65 -11.37 -10.53 9.02
C LEU A 65 -10.83 -9.86 7.76
N PHE A 66 -9.72 -10.32 7.21
CA PHE A 66 -9.17 -9.82 5.97
C PHE A 66 -10.15 -10.04 4.82
N LEU A 67 -10.70 -11.24 4.69
CA LEU A 67 -11.69 -11.54 3.67
C LEU A 67 -12.93 -10.66 3.82
N PHE A 68 -13.53 -10.56 5.00
CA PHE A 68 -14.74 -9.75 5.17
C PHE A 68 -14.50 -8.26 4.91
N THR A 69 -13.47 -7.68 5.50
CA THR A 69 -13.18 -6.24 5.34
C THR A 69 -12.78 -5.89 3.90
N LYS A 70 -11.98 -6.72 3.24
CA LYS A 70 -11.56 -6.46 1.86
C LYS A 70 -12.67 -6.74 0.85
N THR A 71 -13.44 -7.82 1.02
CA THR A 71 -14.57 -8.12 0.12
C THR A 71 -15.68 -7.07 0.20
N GLU A 72 -15.91 -6.50 1.37
CA GLU A 72 -16.82 -5.37 1.53
C GLU A 72 -16.30 -4.12 0.78
N GLY A 73 -15.00 -3.82 0.91
CA GLY A 73 -14.34 -2.74 0.16
C GLY A 73 -14.45 -2.91 -1.35
N PHE A 74 -14.25 -4.13 -1.88
CA PHE A 74 -14.43 -4.42 -3.32
C PHE A 74 -15.86 -4.20 -3.81
N ARG A 75 -16.86 -4.37 -2.93
CA ARG A 75 -18.27 -4.26 -3.30
C ARG A 75 -18.78 -2.82 -3.21
N ARG A 76 -18.36 -2.05 -2.19
CA ARG A 76 -18.82 -0.68 -1.94
C ARG A 76 -18.15 0.34 -2.83
N ASP A 77 -16.83 0.28 -2.96
CA ASP A 77 -16.05 1.24 -3.75
C ASP A 77 -15.32 0.49 -4.85
N LYS A 78 -15.74 0.67 -6.11
CA LYS A 78 -15.02 0.16 -7.30
C LYS A 78 -13.64 0.81 -7.50
N GLY A 79 -13.14 1.55 -6.51
CA GLY A 79 -12.04 2.50 -6.66
C GLY A 79 -11.18 2.73 -5.43
N GLU A 80 -11.40 2.08 -4.28
CA GLU A 80 -10.34 2.04 -3.27
C GLU A 80 -9.21 1.16 -3.78
N PRO A 81 -8.06 1.74 -4.17
CA PRO A 81 -7.02 0.96 -4.81
C PRO A 81 -6.41 0.04 -3.75
N MET A 82 -6.23 -1.25 -4.08
CA MET A 82 -5.29 -2.11 -3.35
C MET A 82 -3.89 -1.47 -3.21
N GLY A 83 -3.58 -0.45 -4.03
CA GLY A 83 -2.35 0.34 -4.01
C GLY A 83 -2.36 1.64 -3.21
N ARG A 84 -3.35 1.87 -2.32
CA ARG A 84 -3.26 2.98 -1.33
C ARG A 84 -2.00 2.75 -0.49
N MET A 85 -1.11 3.73 -0.49
CA MET A 85 0.11 3.67 0.30
C MET A 85 -0.22 3.95 1.76
N GLU A 86 0.28 3.10 2.64
CA GLU A 86 0.25 3.31 4.09
C GLU A 86 1.66 3.12 4.64
N TRP A 87 1.97 3.80 5.74
CA TRP A 87 3.25 3.62 6.42
C TRP A 87 3.22 2.33 7.24
N THR A 88 4.31 1.55 7.15
CA THR A 88 4.50 0.38 8.00
C THR A 88 4.68 0.79 9.46
N GLY A 89 4.25 -0.04 10.41
CA GLY A 89 4.35 0.20 11.85
C GLY A 89 5.78 0.47 12.29
N ARG A 90 6.74 -0.29 11.74
CA ARG A 90 8.17 -0.03 11.98
C ARG A 90 8.61 1.35 11.49
N ALA A 91 8.14 1.77 10.31
CA ALA A 91 8.46 3.11 9.81
C ALA A 91 7.86 4.18 10.72
N LYS A 92 6.62 4.00 11.20
CA LYS A 92 5.97 4.89 12.17
C LYS A 92 6.82 5.05 13.44
N TRP A 93 7.30 3.97 14.04
CA TRP A 93 8.16 4.07 15.22
C TRP A 93 9.47 4.79 14.97
N LYS A 94 10.08 4.61 13.79
CA LYS A 94 11.33 5.28 13.44
C LYS A 94 11.18 6.79 13.29
N ILE A 95 10.09 7.24 12.65
CA ILE A 95 9.87 8.68 12.37
C ILE A 95 9.26 9.45 13.55
N ARG A 96 8.84 8.76 14.61
CA ARG A 96 8.14 9.34 15.75
C ARG A 96 9.09 10.17 16.60
N GLY A 97 8.72 11.42 16.87
CA GLY A 97 9.49 12.27 17.78
C GLY A 97 9.32 11.87 19.24
N TYR A 98 10.35 12.06 20.05
CA TYR A 98 10.23 11.94 21.51
C TYR A 98 9.22 12.99 22.02
N LEU A 99 8.35 12.59 22.96
CA LEU A 99 7.27 13.42 23.54
C LEU A 99 6.15 13.84 22.55
N GLU A 100 6.11 13.30 21.34
CA GLU A 100 5.03 13.56 20.39
C GLU A 100 3.76 12.77 20.78
N THR A 101 2.66 13.50 20.96
CA THR A 101 1.33 12.93 21.19
C THR A 101 0.80 12.21 19.94
N GLU A 102 0.02 11.15 20.12
CA GLU A 102 -0.55 10.35 19.00
C GLU A 102 -1.29 11.22 17.97
N GLU A 103 -2.09 12.19 18.42
CA GLU A 103 -2.86 13.04 17.50
C GLU A 103 -1.96 13.90 16.59
N MET A 104 -0.92 14.53 17.16
CA MET A 104 0.04 15.29 16.37
C MET A 104 0.75 14.40 15.35
N PHE A 105 1.11 13.19 15.78
CA PHE A 105 1.77 12.22 14.95
C PHE A 105 0.91 11.74 13.77
N GLU A 106 -0.36 11.41 14.02
CA GLU A 106 -1.31 11.00 12.99
C GLU A 106 -1.58 12.12 11.97
N ARG A 107 -1.69 13.37 12.44
CA ARG A 107 -1.83 14.55 11.58
C ARG A 107 -0.61 14.74 10.68
N ARG A 108 0.60 14.53 11.20
CA ARG A 108 1.84 14.60 10.42
C ARG A 108 1.94 13.48 9.39
N ILE A 109 1.70 12.24 9.80
CA ILE A 109 1.73 11.06 8.92
C ILE A 109 0.71 11.17 7.79
N SER A 110 -0.52 11.58 8.08
CA SER A 110 -1.57 11.67 7.07
C SER A 110 -1.25 12.69 5.96
N ARG A 111 -0.51 13.76 6.30
CA ARG A 111 0.04 14.69 5.30
C ARG A 111 1.19 14.05 4.51
N ALA A 112 2.09 13.36 5.21
CA ALA A 112 3.23 12.70 4.59
C ALA A 112 2.84 11.58 3.62
N VAL A 113 1.74 10.85 3.86
CA VAL A 113 1.23 9.84 2.91
C VAL A 113 0.95 10.47 1.54
N LYS A 114 0.35 11.66 1.49
CA LYS A 114 0.01 12.33 0.21
C LYS A 114 1.25 12.70 -0.60
N VAL A 115 2.28 13.19 0.08
CA VAL A 115 3.57 13.53 -0.55
C VAL A 115 4.32 12.27 -0.95
N GLY A 116 4.33 11.24 -0.10
CA GLY A 116 4.97 9.96 -0.40
C GLY A 116 4.35 9.23 -1.59
N THR A 117 3.01 9.26 -1.71
CA THR A 117 2.32 8.69 -2.88
C THR A 117 2.74 9.41 -4.16
N ALA A 118 2.85 10.73 -4.11
CA ALA A 118 3.25 11.52 -5.25
C ALA A 118 4.69 11.27 -5.70
N TYR A 119 5.62 11.20 -4.75
CA TYR A 119 7.01 10.86 -5.03
C TYR A 119 7.16 9.45 -5.62
N ARG A 120 6.38 8.49 -5.13
CA ARG A 120 6.35 7.13 -5.70
C ARG A 120 5.85 7.17 -7.14
N ASP A 121 4.77 7.90 -7.39
CA ASP A 121 4.16 7.98 -8.72
C ASP A 121 5.09 8.70 -9.71
N SER A 122 5.84 9.73 -9.29
CA SER A 122 6.86 10.37 -10.14
C SER A 122 8.03 9.43 -10.48
N THR A 123 8.42 8.56 -9.57
CA THR A 123 9.52 7.59 -9.77
C THR A 123 9.07 6.34 -10.55
N SER A 124 7.78 6.00 -10.53
CA SER A 124 7.23 4.80 -11.16
C SER A 124 7.03 4.93 -12.68
N SER A 125 7.40 6.06 -13.28
CA SER A 125 7.40 6.26 -14.73
C SER A 125 8.52 5.48 -15.42
N SER A 126 8.55 4.15 -15.27
CA SER A 126 9.36 3.31 -16.13
C SER A 126 8.73 3.35 -17.52
N SER A 127 9.39 4.02 -18.46
CA SER A 127 8.93 4.16 -19.85
C SER A 127 8.55 2.81 -20.49
N LEU A 128 9.19 1.72 -20.06
CA LEU A 128 8.91 0.35 -20.51
C LEU A 128 7.50 -0.12 -20.16
N LEU A 129 7.03 0.08 -18.91
CA LEU A 129 5.68 -0.33 -18.51
C LEU A 129 4.61 0.50 -19.24
N TRP A 130 4.87 1.79 -19.44
CA TRP A 130 3.97 2.66 -20.19
C TRP A 130 3.86 2.25 -21.67
N CYS A 131 5.00 1.96 -22.32
CA CYS A 131 5.02 1.43 -23.68
C CYS A 131 4.26 0.11 -23.80
N LEU A 132 4.50 -0.83 -22.88
CA LEU A 132 3.83 -2.13 -22.89
C LEU A 132 2.31 -1.99 -22.73
N LYS A 133 1.84 -1.18 -21.76
CA LYS A 133 0.41 -0.89 -21.56
C LYS A 133 -0.21 -0.25 -22.81
N SER A 134 0.51 0.65 -23.46
CA SER A 134 0.06 1.33 -24.69
C SER A 134 -0.10 0.34 -25.86
N VAL A 135 0.84 -0.58 -26.03
CA VAL A 135 0.76 -1.64 -27.07
C VAL A 135 -0.42 -2.57 -26.80
N ILE A 136 -0.59 -3.04 -25.56
CA ILE A 136 -1.71 -3.93 -25.20
C ILE A 136 -3.05 -3.23 -25.40
N ARG A 137 -3.14 -1.95 -25.01
CA ARG A 137 -4.34 -1.12 -25.21
C ARG A 137 -4.68 -0.99 -26.69
N PHE A 138 -3.71 -0.67 -27.54
CA PHE A 138 -3.92 -0.50 -28.97
C PHE A 138 -4.37 -1.81 -29.63
N THR A 139 -3.65 -2.90 -29.37
CA THR A 139 -3.96 -4.22 -29.93
C THR A 139 -5.33 -4.71 -29.48
N SER A 140 -5.64 -4.60 -28.18
CA SER A 140 -6.94 -5.03 -27.64
C SER A 140 -8.09 -4.19 -28.21
N SER A 141 -7.90 -2.87 -28.36
CA SER A 141 -8.92 -1.96 -28.91
C SER A 141 -9.23 -2.26 -30.37
N THR A 142 -8.21 -2.49 -31.20
CA THR A 142 -8.39 -2.77 -32.63
C THR A 142 -9.12 -4.09 -32.85
N LEU A 143 -8.73 -5.14 -32.13
CA LEU A 143 -9.43 -6.42 -32.18
C LEU A 143 -10.88 -6.29 -31.71
N LEU A 144 -11.11 -5.58 -30.60
CA LEU A 144 -12.45 -5.36 -30.08
C LEU A 144 -13.33 -4.59 -31.07
N ALA A 145 -12.80 -3.55 -31.71
CA ALA A 145 -13.52 -2.76 -32.72
C ALA A 145 -13.94 -3.60 -33.93
N VAL A 146 -13.04 -4.47 -34.41
CA VAL A 146 -13.37 -5.41 -35.50
C VAL A 146 -14.47 -6.38 -35.07
N LEU A 147 -14.39 -6.94 -33.86
CA LEU A 147 -15.44 -7.83 -33.34
C LEU A 147 -16.79 -7.10 -33.22
N VAL A 148 -16.80 -5.86 -32.71
CA VAL A 148 -18.01 -5.04 -32.63
C VAL A 148 -18.60 -4.80 -34.03
N LEU A 149 -17.79 -4.50 -35.04
CA LEU A 149 -18.29 -4.31 -36.40
C LEU A 149 -18.96 -5.59 -36.94
N PHE A 150 -18.39 -6.76 -36.69
CA PHE A 150 -19.02 -8.04 -37.05
C PHE A 150 -20.37 -8.25 -36.33
N THR A 151 -20.48 -7.85 -35.06
CA THR A 151 -21.75 -7.95 -34.33
C THR A 151 -22.86 -7.11 -34.93
N LEU A 152 -22.52 -5.93 -35.46
CA LEU A 152 -23.51 -5.03 -36.08
C LEU A 152 -24.05 -5.57 -37.41
N ILE A 153 -23.27 -6.40 -38.11
CA ILE A 153 -23.69 -7.01 -39.37
C ILE A 153 -24.57 -8.24 -39.10
N ASN A 154 -24.15 -9.11 -38.17
CA ASN A 154 -24.92 -10.28 -37.77
C ASN A 154 -24.58 -10.69 -36.33
N GLU A 155 -25.57 -10.59 -35.44
CA GLU A 155 -25.43 -10.97 -34.02
C GLU A 155 -25.15 -12.46 -33.83
N SER A 156 -25.66 -13.30 -34.74
CA SER A 156 -25.54 -14.76 -34.73
C SER A 156 -24.10 -15.26 -34.90
N ILE A 157 -23.21 -14.46 -35.50
CA ILE A 157 -21.79 -14.79 -35.68
C ILE A 157 -21.08 -14.92 -34.34
N LEU A 158 -21.42 -14.09 -33.35
CA LEU A 158 -20.72 -14.05 -32.08
C LEU A 158 -20.99 -15.27 -31.19
N LEU A 159 -22.19 -15.87 -31.34
CA LEU A 159 -22.61 -17.05 -30.59
C LEU A 159 -22.27 -18.38 -31.28
N HIS A 160 -22.38 -18.45 -32.60
CA HIS A 160 -22.31 -19.73 -33.33
C HIS A 160 -20.96 -19.99 -34.00
N VAL A 161 -20.14 -18.95 -34.25
CA VAL A 161 -18.81 -19.15 -34.82
C VAL A 161 -17.84 -19.54 -33.72
N GLN A 162 -17.32 -20.76 -33.83
CA GLN A 162 -16.29 -21.29 -32.96
C GLN A 162 -14.93 -21.16 -33.64
N ALA A 163 -14.04 -20.36 -33.04
CA ALA A 163 -12.64 -20.28 -33.41
C ALA A 163 -11.83 -21.06 -32.37
N GLY A 164 -11.07 -22.08 -32.79
CA GLY A 164 -10.21 -22.85 -31.89
C GLY A 164 -10.94 -23.59 -30.75
N GLY A 165 -12.23 -23.90 -30.92
CA GLY A 165 -13.03 -24.63 -29.93
C GLY A 165 -13.71 -23.78 -28.85
N GLN A 166 -13.64 -22.45 -28.95
CA GLN A 166 -14.38 -21.52 -28.07
C GLN A 166 -15.20 -20.51 -28.91
N ASN A 167 -16.25 -19.95 -28.31
CA ASN A 167 -17.13 -18.97 -28.97
C ASN A 167 -16.43 -17.60 -29.06
N LEU A 168 -16.74 -16.82 -30.10
CA LEU A 168 -16.22 -15.45 -30.26
C LEU A 168 -16.53 -14.54 -29.07
N LEU A 169 -17.64 -14.77 -28.37
CA LEU A 169 -18.00 -14.07 -27.13
C LEU A 169 -16.94 -14.23 -26.02
N TRP A 170 -16.29 -15.39 -25.93
CA TRP A 170 -15.25 -15.65 -24.94
C TRP A 170 -14.03 -14.76 -25.19
N TYR A 171 -13.61 -14.64 -26.44
CA TYR A 171 -12.53 -13.74 -26.85
C TYR A 171 -12.89 -12.27 -26.66
N PHE A 172 -14.14 -11.88 -26.94
CA PHE A 172 -14.64 -10.53 -26.68
C PHE A 172 -14.52 -10.17 -25.18
N GLY A 173 -14.91 -11.08 -24.29
CA GLY A 173 -14.78 -10.90 -22.85
C GLY A 173 -13.33 -10.70 -22.39
N ILE A 174 -12.41 -11.54 -22.86
CA ILE A 174 -10.99 -11.43 -22.51
C ILE A 174 -10.38 -10.14 -23.04
N LEU A 175 -10.62 -9.79 -24.31
CA LEU A 175 -10.14 -8.55 -24.91
C LEU A 175 -10.69 -7.31 -24.18
N GLY A 176 -11.96 -7.37 -23.74
CA GLY A 176 -12.58 -6.34 -22.92
C GLY A 176 -11.88 -6.16 -21.56
N ILE A 177 -11.55 -7.26 -20.88
CA ILE A 177 -10.80 -7.24 -19.62
C ILE A 177 -9.38 -6.68 -19.84
N CYS A 178 -8.67 -7.14 -20.87
CA CYS A 178 -7.33 -6.64 -21.21
C CYS A 178 -7.33 -5.15 -21.55
N TYR A 179 -8.35 -4.68 -22.28
CA TYR A 179 -8.54 -3.25 -22.58
C TYR A 179 -8.83 -2.45 -21.31
N ALA A 180 -9.72 -2.93 -20.45
CA ALA A 180 -10.06 -2.27 -19.19
C ALA A 180 -8.86 -2.17 -18.23
N ALA A 181 -8.05 -3.22 -18.15
CA ALA A 181 -6.84 -3.25 -17.33
C ALA A 181 -5.73 -2.33 -17.88
N SER A 182 -5.64 -2.20 -19.21
CA SER A 182 -4.62 -1.37 -19.87
C SER A 182 -5.04 0.09 -20.04
N LYS A 183 -6.33 0.39 -19.87
CA LYS A 183 -6.84 1.76 -19.82
C LYS A 183 -6.36 2.38 -18.53
N ASP A 184 -5.29 3.17 -18.61
CA ASP A 184 -4.96 4.05 -17.50
C ASP A 184 -6.17 4.93 -17.22
N THR A 185 -6.65 4.86 -15.99
CA THR A 185 -7.59 5.85 -15.50
C THR A 185 -6.80 7.15 -15.50
N GLY A 186 -7.27 8.20 -16.17
CA GLY A 186 -6.57 9.50 -16.33
C GLY A 186 -6.19 10.24 -15.03
N ARG A 187 -6.30 9.57 -13.89
CA ARG A 187 -5.82 9.93 -12.55
C ARG A 187 -4.37 10.41 -12.56
N GLU A 188 -3.49 9.86 -13.38
CA GLU A 188 -2.07 10.25 -13.39
C GLU A 188 -1.88 11.72 -13.83
N LYS A 189 -2.72 12.22 -14.75
CA LYS A 189 -2.68 13.62 -15.22
C LYS A 189 -3.32 14.60 -14.23
N GLU A 190 -4.42 14.22 -13.59
CA GLU A 190 -5.08 15.05 -12.57
C GLU A 190 -4.25 15.11 -11.28
N ILE A 191 -3.66 13.98 -10.86
CA ILE A 191 -2.76 13.91 -9.71
C ILE A 191 -1.48 14.69 -10.00
N GLY A 192 -0.91 14.58 -11.21
CA GLY A 192 0.24 15.36 -11.65
C GLY A 192 -0.02 16.87 -11.63
N ALA A 193 -1.13 17.34 -12.18
CA ALA A 193 -1.50 18.76 -12.17
C ALA A 193 -1.78 19.28 -10.75
N ALA A 194 -2.45 18.50 -9.91
CA ALA A 194 -2.65 18.84 -8.51
C ALA A 194 -1.32 18.86 -7.72
N LEU A 195 -0.38 18.01 -8.11
CA LEU A 195 0.94 17.92 -7.51
C LEU A 195 1.83 19.10 -7.84
N GLU A 196 1.91 19.49 -9.10
CA GLU A 196 2.67 20.67 -9.51
C GLU A 196 2.19 21.92 -8.75
N SER A 197 0.87 22.04 -8.49
CA SER A 197 0.33 23.13 -7.67
C SER A 197 0.78 23.08 -6.21
N LYS A 198 0.93 21.90 -5.61
CA LYS A 198 1.30 21.70 -4.20
C LYS A 198 2.80 21.76 -3.97
N VAL A 199 3.57 21.21 -4.91
CA VAL A 199 5.04 21.27 -4.95
C VAL A 199 5.48 22.72 -5.16
N GLY A 200 4.83 23.45 -6.09
CA GLY A 200 5.10 24.87 -6.33
C GLY A 200 4.77 25.79 -5.15
N GLY A 201 3.95 25.33 -4.20
CA GLY A 201 3.58 26.08 -2.98
C GLY A 201 4.56 25.94 -1.82
N GLY A 202 5.65 25.17 -1.95
CA GLY A 202 6.61 24.94 -0.85
C GLY A 202 6.12 23.99 0.25
N GLU A 203 4.89 23.46 0.14
CA GLU A 203 4.28 22.54 1.12
C GLU A 203 5.12 21.27 1.32
N VAL A 204 5.84 20.81 0.29
CA VAL A 204 6.67 19.60 0.36
C VAL A 204 7.85 19.80 1.31
N GLY A 205 8.53 20.95 1.27
CA GLY A 205 9.62 21.26 2.18
C GLY A 205 9.15 21.37 3.64
N GLU A 206 7.94 21.90 3.85
CA GLU A 206 7.31 22.00 5.17
C GLU A 206 6.88 20.62 5.72
N ILE A 207 6.34 19.74 4.87
CA ILE A 207 5.89 18.40 5.25
C ILE A 207 7.08 17.46 5.47
N MET A 208 8.16 17.63 4.70
CA MET A 208 9.32 16.74 4.70
C MET A 208 10.45 17.22 5.64
N GLY A 209 10.51 18.51 5.97
CA GLY A 209 11.46 19.07 6.95
C GLY A 209 11.47 18.40 8.34
N PRO A 210 10.32 17.98 8.89
CA PRO A 210 10.26 17.21 10.14
C PRO A 210 10.71 15.75 10.02
N PHE A 211 10.91 15.21 8.82
CA PHE A 211 11.46 13.87 8.59
C PHE A 211 13.00 13.95 8.54
N HIS A 212 13.61 14.37 9.64
CA HIS A 212 15.05 14.67 9.74
C HIS A 212 15.96 13.42 9.65
N GLU A 213 15.41 12.21 9.50
CA GLU A 213 16.18 10.97 9.35
C GLU A 213 15.99 10.35 7.96
N MET A 214 16.53 10.99 6.93
CA MET A 214 16.93 10.23 5.74
C MET A 214 18.30 9.60 6.01
N PRO A 215 18.47 8.28 5.80
CA PRO A 215 19.80 7.67 5.91
C PRO A 215 20.75 8.38 4.94
N GLU A 216 21.93 8.78 5.43
CA GLU A 216 22.89 9.60 4.67
C GLU A 216 23.22 9.01 3.29
N GLU A 217 23.25 7.69 3.19
CA GLU A 217 23.45 6.93 1.96
C GLU A 217 22.44 7.31 0.85
N ARG A 218 21.17 7.56 1.20
CA ARG A 218 20.15 7.96 0.21
C ARG A 218 20.26 9.41 -0.22
N VAL A 219 20.68 10.29 0.68
CA VAL A 219 20.97 11.70 0.32
C VAL A 219 22.15 11.74 -0.66
N ALA A 220 23.14 10.86 -0.49
CA ALA A 220 24.25 10.71 -1.42
C ALA A 220 23.81 10.16 -2.79
N GLU A 221 22.96 9.13 -2.81
CA GLU A 221 22.40 8.58 -4.07
C GLU A 221 21.53 9.57 -4.83
N GLU A 222 20.69 10.36 -4.14
CA GLU A 222 19.86 11.39 -4.78
C GLU A 222 20.73 12.52 -5.36
N ARG A 223 21.75 12.98 -4.63
CA ARG A 223 22.75 13.92 -5.20
C ARG A 223 23.48 13.34 -6.40
N MET A 224 23.82 12.05 -6.38
CA MET A 224 24.47 11.39 -7.52
C MET A 224 23.53 11.29 -8.74
N ARG A 225 22.22 11.07 -8.54
CA ARG A 225 21.23 11.12 -9.64
C ARG A 225 21.07 12.52 -10.22
N GLU A 226 20.98 13.54 -9.36
CA GLU A 226 20.96 14.94 -9.80
C GLU A 226 22.21 15.30 -10.62
N VAL A 227 23.39 14.84 -10.21
CA VAL A 227 24.64 15.06 -10.97
C VAL A 227 24.68 14.25 -12.27
N SER A 228 24.08 13.05 -12.33
CA SER A 228 24.04 12.22 -13.55
C SER A 228 23.03 12.66 -14.61
N THR A 229 22.13 13.59 -14.25
CA THR A 229 21.10 14.14 -15.15
C THR A 229 21.49 15.49 -15.75
N PHE A 230 22.67 16.02 -15.40
CA PHE A 230 23.39 17.09 -16.10
C PHE A 230 24.44 16.52 -17.06
#